data_AF-X1QPN6-F1
#
_entry.id   AF-X1QPN6-F1
#
_cell.length_a   1.000
_cell.length_b   1.000
_cell.length_c   1.000
_cell.angle_alpha   90.00
_cell.angle_beta   90.00
_cell.angle_gamma   90.00
#
_symmetry.space_group_name_H-M   'P 1'
#
loop_
_entity.id
_entity.type
_entity.pdbx_description
1 polymer ?
#
loop_
_entity_poly.entity_id
_entity_poly.type
_entity_poly.pdbx_seq_one_letter_code
_entity_poly.pdbx_strand_id
1 'polypeptide(L)'
;DLQSRVRRLEEEARSLLSVINITNLIAAGVIVGEVYSKLVSIPAEALGRPNVNPPTVVDHDNLTLYSFTVNTDRITLKLPPPADYASGPLGFNVVWTNDGGVDDLNRRVRWELNYQTVSEDEVISGNHANSPKLVDGLYETNLGWVEQHTGFMEIAEADFLGKECIFARLRAVTPPNPPLTCEPHLIGVCLRYNALRIPA
;
A
#
# COMPACT_ATOMS: atom_id res chain seq x y z
N ASP A 1 40.39 17.11 39.93
CA ASP A 1 39.73 15.87 39.53
C ASP A 1 39.36 15.97 38.04
N LEU A 2 40.05 15.20 37.20
CA LEU A 2 39.89 15.25 35.75
C LEU A 2 38.68 14.42 35.29
N GLN A 3 38.34 13.37 36.04
CA GLN A 3 37.28 12.43 35.69
C GLN A 3 35.89 13.06 35.83
N SER A 4 35.67 13.88 36.85
CA SER A 4 34.41 14.63 36.98
C SER A 4 34.21 15.65 35.86
N ARG A 5 35.28 16.28 35.35
CA ARG A 5 35.19 17.22 34.22
C ARG A 5 34.85 16.51 32.91
N VAL A 6 35.43 15.34 32.65
CA VAL A 6 35.11 14.52 31.47
C VAL A 6 33.65 14.07 31.51
N ARG A 7 33.19 13.55 32.65
CA ARG A 7 31.81 13.09 32.82
C ARG A 7 30.77 14.20 32.60
N ARG A 8 31.07 15.41 33.08
CA ARG A 8 30.20 16.58 32.88
C ARG A 8 30.10 16.98 31.41
N LEU A 9 31.22 16.95 30.68
CA LEU A 9 31.25 17.22 29.24
C LEU A 9 30.49 16.14 28.43
N GLU A 10 30.56 14.88 28.84
CA GLU A 10 29.79 13.80 28.21
C GLU A 10 28.29 13.95 28.43
N GLU A 11 27.86 14.36 29.62
CA GLU A 11 26.46 14.63 29.94
C GLU A 11 25.92 15.85 29.17
N GLU A 12 26.72 16.93 29.07
CA GLU A 12 26.38 18.10 28.24
C GLU A 12 26.30 17.75 26.75
N ALA A 13 27.24 16.94 26.23
CA ALA A 13 27.21 16.49 24.85
C ALA A 13 25.97 15.61 24.54
N ARG A 14 25.60 14.69 25.45
CA ARG A 14 24.37 13.89 25.32
C ARG A 14 23.12 14.76 25.38
N SER A 15 23.10 15.76 26.26
CA SER A 15 22.00 16.72 26.35
C SER A 15 21.86 17.50 25.04
N LEU A 16 22.97 17.99 24.46
CA LEU A 16 22.95 18.70 23.18
C LEU A 16 22.49 17.79 22.03
N LEU A 17 22.96 16.55 21.97
CA LEU A 17 22.50 15.54 21.00
C LEU A 17 21.01 15.20 21.16
N SER A 18 20.47 15.21 22.39
CA SER A 18 19.04 14.99 22.63
C SER A 18 18.16 16.18 22.22
N VAL A 19 18.73 17.40 22.21
CA VAL A 19 18.06 18.63 21.77
C VAL A 19 18.08 18.73 20.23
N ILE A 20 19.14 18.24 19.60
CA ILE A 20 19.24 18.10 18.13
C ILE A 20 18.45 16.86 17.71
N ASN A 21 17.13 16.95 17.84
CA ASN A 21 16.23 16.05 17.16
C ASN A 21 16.16 16.47 15.68
N ILE A 22 16.41 15.56 14.74
CA ILE A 22 16.32 15.83 13.30
C ILE A 22 14.95 16.45 12.95
N THR A 23 13.89 16.04 13.65
CA THR A 23 12.55 16.62 13.53
C THR A 23 12.53 18.12 13.84
N ASN A 24 13.28 18.59 14.85
CA ASN A 24 13.39 20.01 15.20
C ASN A 24 14.22 20.81 14.18
N LEU A 25 15.25 20.20 13.58
CA LEU A 25 16.05 20.83 12.53
C LEU A 25 15.27 20.99 11.21
N ILE A 26 14.41 20.03 10.88
CA ILE A 26 13.49 20.11 9.75
C ILE A 26 12.44 21.20 10.01
N ALA A 27 11.83 21.22 11.20
CA ALA A 27 10.85 22.24 11.59
C ALA A 27 11.45 23.66 11.64
N ALA A 28 12.74 23.79 11.98
CA ALA A 28 13.47 25.05 11.99
C ALA A 28 13.99 25.48 10.59
N GLY A 29 13.75 24.69 9.54
CA GLY A 29 14.20 24.99 8.17
C GLY A 29 15.70 24.91 7.95
N VAL A 30 16.44 24.24 8.86
CA VAL A 30 17.91 24.10 8.79
C VAL A 30 18.32 22.98 7.83
N ILE A 31 17.48 21.95 7.69
CA ILE A 31 17.61 20.91 6.67
C ILE A 31 16.44 21.08 5.70
N VAL A 32 16.73 21.47 4.46
CA VAL A 32 15.71 21.51 3.40
C VAL A 32 15.55 20.09 2.85
N GLY A 33 14.63 19.33 3.45
CA GLY A 33 14.19 18.07 2.88
C GLY A 33 13.31 18.31 1.67
N GLU A 34 13.51 17.54 0.60
CA GLU A 34 12.64 17.59 -0.59
C GLU A 34 11.53 16.54 -0.46
N VAL A 35 10.28 16.98 -0.61
CA VAL A 35 9.13 16.07 -0.68
C VAL A 35 8.91 15.67 -2.13
N TYR A 36 8.90 14.36 -2.40
CA TYR A 36 8.68 13.82 -3.74
C TYR A 36 7.67 12.68 -3.72
N SER A 37 7.02 12.42 -4.85
CA SER A 37 6.10 11.28 -4.98
C SER A 37 6.89 10.00 -5.25
N LYS A 38 6.66 8.97 -4.43
CA LYS A 38 7.30 7.66 -4.55
C LYS A 38 6.25 6.61 -4.87
N LEU A 39 6.59 5.72 -5.80
CA LEU A 39 5.79 4.57 -6.18
C LEU A 39 6.59 3.30 -5.92
N VAL A 40 6.01 2.36 -5.18
CA VAL A 40 6.62 1.07 -4.84
C VAL A 40 5.72 -0.04 -5.35
N SER A 41 6.27 -0.95 -6.16
CA SER A 41 5.55 -2.14 -6.61
C SER A 41 5.68 -3.27 -5.59
N ILE A 42 4.56 -3.92 -5.29
CA ILE A 42 4.46 -5.10 -4.43
C ILE A 42 3.87 -6.23 -5.28
N PRO A 43 4.65 -7.26 -5.64
CA PRO A 43 4.17 -8.33 -6.50
C PRO A 43 3.17 -9.23 -5.76
N ALA A 44 2.34 -9.97 -6.49
CA ALA A 44 1.27 -10.80 -5.93
C ALA A 44 1.80 -11.81 -4.90
N GLU A 45 2.96 -12.44 -5.14
CA GLU A 45 3.56 -13.42 -4.22
C GLU A 45 4.00 -12.84 -2.87
N ALA A 46 4.16 -11.52 -2.76
CA ALA A 46 4.43 -10.84 -1.50
C ALA A 46 3.16 -10.59 -0.66
N LEU A 47 1.97 -10.85 -1.22
CA LEU A 47 0.69 -10.62 -0.56
C LEU A 47 0.24 -11.83 0.25
N GLY A 48 -0.37 -11.57 1.40
CA GLY A 48 -0.82 -12.61 2.30
C GLY A 48 -2.08 -13.30 1.79
N ARG A 49 -2.04 -14.63 1.65
CA ARG A 49 -3.22 -15.46 1.35
C ARG A 49 -3.95 -15.83 2.64
N PRO A 50 -5.24 -15.47 2.79
CA PRO A 50 -6.02 -15.85 3.95
C PRO A 50 -6.37 -17.34 3.93
N ASN A 51 -6.73 -17.89 5.09
CA ASN A 51 -7.22 -19.26 5.21
C ASN A 51 -8.63 -19.47 4.62
N VAL A 52 -9.42 -18.41 4.49
CA VAL A 52 -10.78 -18.44 3.95
C VAL A 52 -10.83 -17.69 2.63
N ASN A 53 -11.25 -18.40 1.57
CA ASN A 53 -11.33 -17.91 0.20
C ASN A 53 -10.04 -17.22 -0.29
N PRO A 54 -8.87 -17.89 -0.23
CA PRO A 54 -7.71 -17.41 -0.95
C PRO A 54 -7.94 -17.53 -2.47
N PRO A 55 -7.42 -16.60 -3.28
CA PRO A 55 -7.42 -16.76 -4.72
C PRO A 55 -6.56 -17.96 -5.17
N THR A 56 -6.83 -18.45 -6.37
CA THR A 56 -6.05 -19.52 -7.00
C THR A 56 -4.71 -18.98 -7.48
N VAL A 57 -3.63 -19.74 -7.25
CA VAL A 57 -2.30 -19.38 -7.77
C VAL A 57 -2.19 -19.86 -9.21
N VAL A 58 -1.79 -18.96 -10.10
CA VAL A 58 -1.58 -19.22 -11.53
C VAL A 58 -0.21 -18.72 -11.92
N ASP A 59 0.60 -19.54 -12.58
CA ASP A 59 1.88 -19.10 -13.13
C ASP A 59 1.75 -18.86 -14.64
N HIS A 60 2.19 -17.70 -15.11
CA HIS A 60 2.16 -17.31 -16.52
C HIS A 60 3.42 -16.51 -16.87
N ASP A 61 4.15 -16.92 -17.91
CA ASP A 61 5.37 -16.24 -18.40
C ASP A 61 6.40 -15.85 -17.30
N ASN A 62 6.59 -16.76 -16.33
CA ASN A 62 7.44 -16.60 -15.14
C ASN A 62 6.93 -15.59 -14.10
N LEU A 63 5.68 -15.17 -14.19
CA LEU A 63 4.98 -14.39 -13.17
C LEU A 63 4.06 -15.30 -12.37
N THR A 64 4.12 -15.19 -11.05
CA THR A 64 3.09 -15.76 -10.17
C THR A 64 1.95 -14.76 -10.04
N LEU A 65 0.77 -15.19 -10.45
CA LEU A 65 -0.47 -14.41 -10.47
C LEU A 65 -1.48 -15.04 -9.52
N TYR A 66 -2.43 -14.22 -9.05
CA TYR A 66 -3.58 -14.70 -8.27
C TYR A 66 -4.88 -14.51 -9.05
N SER A 67 -5.52 -15.61 -9.44
CA SER A 67 -6.84 -15.61 -10.08
C SER A 67 -7.93 -15.50 -9.02
N PHE A 68 -8.84 -14.53 -9.17
CA PHE A 68 -9.92 -14.27 -8.24
C PHE A 68 -11.27 -14.78 -8.75
N THR A 69 -11.93 -15.60 -7.95
CA THR A 69 -13.39 -15.74 -8.04
C THR A 69 -14.05 -14.47 -7.49
N VAL A 70 -14.68 -13.71 -8.39
CA VAL A 70 -15.34 -12.42 -8.11
C VAL A 70 -16.36 -12.54 -6.96
N ASN A 71 -16.41 -11.52 -6.10
CA ASN A 71 -17.23 -11.44 -4.88
C ASN A 71 -16.92 -12.48 -3.80
N THR A 72 -15.91 -13.33 -3.97
CA THR A 72 -15.62 -14.43 -3.04
C THR A 72 -14.23 -14.30 -2.46
N ASP A 73 -13.23 -14.26 -3.33
CA ASP A 73 -11.83 -14.34 -2.93
C ASP A 73 -11.32 -13.04 -2.36
N ARG A 74 -10.28 -13.16 -1.52
CA ARG A 74 -9.62 -12.02 -0.91
C ARG A 74 -8.15 -12.31 -0.67
N ILE A 75 -7.34 -11.25 -0.71
CA ILE A 75 -5.95 -11.26 -0.24
C ILE A 75 -5.80 -10.24 0.87
N THR A 76 -4.70 -10.35 1.62
CA THR A 76 -4.35 -9.42 2.69
C THR A 76 -3.02 -8.75 2.39
N LEU A 77 -2.95 -7.45 2.67
CA LEU A 77 -1.73 -6.68 2.67
C LEU A 77 -1.59 -6.05 4.07
N LYS A 78 -0.41 -6.22 4.66
CA LYS A 78 -0.05 -5.62 5.94
C LYS A 78 1.14 -4.72 5.69
N LEU A 79 0.97 -3.43 5.93
CA LEU A 79 2.06 -2.48 5.80
C LEU A 79 2.08 -1.53 6.98
N PRO A 80 3.25 -1.26 7.58
CA PRO A 80 3.42 -0.06 8.36
C PRO A 80 3.37 1.16 7.43
N PRO A 81 3.00 2.36 7.92
CA PRO A 81 3.32 3.59 7.21
C PRO A 81 4.82 3.60 6.82
N PRO A 82 5.18 3.93 5.57
CA PRO A 82 6.58 3.93 5.16
C PRO A 82 7.44 4.80 6.05
N ALA A 83 8.66 4.35 6.38
CA ALA A 83 9.56 5.09 7.27
C ALA A 83 9.97 6.48 6.74
N ASP A 84 9.97 6.64 5.42
CA ASP A 84 10.25 7.90 4.73
C ASP A 84 8.99 8.68 4.37
N TYR A 85 7.81 8.29 4.85
CA TYR A 85 6.55 9.01 4.60
C TYR A 85 6.62 10.45 5.11
N ALA A 86 6.16 11.39 4.28
CA ALA A 86 6.16 12.81 4.57
C ALA A 86 4.74 13.38 4.78
N SER A 87 3.81 13.06 3.88
CA SER A 87 2.47 13.64 3.88
C SER A 87 1.53 13.00 2.83
N GLY A 88 0.24 13.36 2.91
CA GLY A 88 -0.74 13.04 1.88
C GLY A 88 -1.30 11.62 1.96
N PRO A 89 -2.21 11.25 1.04
CA PRO A 89 -2.82 9.92 1.09
C PRO A 89 -1.84 8.81 0.72
N LEU A 90 -2.10 7.61 1.23
CA LEU A 90 -1.53 6.39 0.69
C LEU A 90 -2.42 5.91 -0.45
N GLY A 91 -1.88 5.90 -1.66
CA GLY A 91 -2.57 5.44 -2.86
C GLY A 91 -2.25 3.98 -3.18
N PHE A 92 -3.27 3.17 -3.44
CA PHE A 92 -3.16 1.79 -3.89
C PHE A 92 -3.66 1.66 -5.33
N ASN A 93 -2.77 1.27 -6.24
CA ASN A 93 -3.08 0.95 -7.63
C ASN A 93 -2.98 -0.56 -7.82
N VAL A 94 -4.03 -1.19 -8.36
CA VAL A 94 -4.03 -2.63 -8.61
C VAL A 94 -3.51 -2.88 -10.02
N VAL A 95 -2.53 -3.78 -10.12
CA VAL A 95 -1.95 -4.25 -11.38
C VAL A 95 -2.53 -5.64 -11.65
N TRP A 96 -3.23 -5.79 -12.77
CA TRP A 96 -4.04 -6.98 -13.04
C TRP A 96 -4.12 -7.27 -14.54
N THR A 97 -4.63 -8.44 -14.89
CA THR A 97 -4.91 -8.84 -16.28
C THR A 97 -6.12 -9.77 -16.35
N ASN A 98 -6.60 -10.09 -17.56
CA ASN A 98 -7.63 -11.11 -17.76
C ASN A 98 -6.99 -12.52 -17.77
N ASP A 99 -7.79 -13.57 -17.95
CA ASP A 99 -7.27 -14.95 -18.04
C ASP A 99 -6.64 -15.30 -19.42
N GLY A 100 -6.60 -14.33 -20.32
CA GLY A 100 -6.19 -14.43 -21.72
C GLY A 100 -6.93 -15.45 -22.59
N GLY A 101 -7.98 -16.10 -22.08
CA GLY A 101 -8.77 -17.10 -22.79
C GLY A 101 -9.98 -16.54 -23.52
N VAL A 102 -10.39 -15.30 -23.20
CA VAL A 102 -11.59 -14.64 -23.75
C VAL A 102 -11.33 -13.18 -24.15
N ASP A 103 -12.07 -12.70 -25.15
CA ASP A 103 -12.10 -11.28 -25.51
C ASP A 103 -12.95 -10.52 -24.49
N ASP A 104 -12.26 -9.88 -23.56
CA ASP A 104 -12.87 -9.03 -22.55
C ASP A 104 -12.71 -7.52 -22.86
N LEU A 105 -12.49 -7.14 -24.12
CA LEU A 105 -12.38 -5.74 -24.55
C LEU A 105 -13.59 -4.92 -24.05
N ASN A 106 -13.30 -3.76 -23.47
CA ASN A 106 -14.27 -2.81 -22.88
C ASN A 106 -15.09 -3.37 -21.71
N ARG A 107 -14.66 -4.49 -21.11
CA ARG A 107 -15.24 -5.02 -19.87
C ARG A 107 -14.44 -4.58 -18.66
N ARG A 108 -15.09 -4.67 -17.52
CA ARG A 108 -14.58 -4.12 -16.27
C ARG A 108 -14.40 -5.19 -15.22
N VAL A 109 -13.54 -4.89 -14.26
CA VAL A 109 -13.50 -5.49 -12.92
C VAL A 109 -13.53 -4.35 -11.92
N ARG A 110 -14.20 -4.53 -10.78
CA ARG A 110 -14.12 -3.59 -9.67
C ARG A 110 -13.24 -4.18 -8.58
N TRP A 111 -12.29 -3.41 -8.11
CA TRP A 111 -11.45 -3.75 -6.99
C TRP A 111 -11.95 -3.02 -5.73
N GLU A 112 -12.08 -3.79 -4.65
CA GLU A 112 -12.52 -3.32 -3.35
C GLU A 112 -11.37 -3.47 -2.35
N LEU A 113 -10.91 -2.35 -1.82
CA LEU A 113 -9.92 -2.29 -0.74
C LEU A 113 -10.64 -1.98 0.56
N ASN A 114 -10.80 -3.01 1.39
CA ASN A 114 -11.20 -2.84 2.77
C ASN A 114 -9.96 -2.63 3.63
N TYR A 115 -9.99 -1.78 4.64
CA TYR A 115 -8.84 -1.61 5.53
C TYR A 115 -9.25 -1.39 6.98
N GLN A 116 -8.30 -1.64 7.87
CA GLN A 116 -8.32 -1.23 9.26
C GLN A 116 -6.95 -0.65 9.61
N THR A 117 -6.92 0.41 10.40
CA THR A 117 -5.68 1.00 10.92
C THR A 117 -5.60 0.70 12.41
N VAL A 118 -4.44 0.26 12.87
CA VAL A 118 -4.26 -0.18 14.25
C VAL A 118 -2.93 0.29 14.82
N SER A 119 -2.92 0.41 16.13
CA SER A 119 -1.76 0.68 16.99
C SER A 119 -1.47 -0.58 17.81
N GLU A 120 -0.43 -0.53 18.64
CA GLU A 120 -0.14 -1.56 19.63
C GLU A 120 -1.41 -1.89 20.44
N ASP A 121 -1.63 -3.19 20.70
CA ASP A 121 -2.76 -3.75 21.46
C ASP A 121 -4.18 -3.54 20.87
N GLU A 122 -4.34 -2.84 19.74
CA GLU A 122 -5.64 -2.70 19.09
C GLU A 122 -6.03 -3.98 18.33
N VAL A 123 -7.29 -4.42 18.51
CA VAL A 123 -7.82 -5.60 17.84
C VAL A 123 -8.09 -5.31 16.36
N ILE A 124 -7.52 -6.13 15.49
CA ILE A 124 -7.80 -6.08 14.04
C ILE A 124 -9.15 -6.74 13.78
N SER A 125 -10.22 -5.96 13.87
CA SER A 125 -11.58 -6.42 13.59
C SER A 125 -12.37 -5.38 12.79
N GLY A 126 -13.36 -5.86 12.03
CA GLY A 126 -14.22 -4.99 11.21
C GLY A 126 -13.46 -4.27 10.10
N ASN A 127 -14.02 -3.13 9.68
CA ASN A 127 -13.43 -2.22 8.71
C ASN A 127 -13.36 -0.83 9.33
N HIS A 128 -12.41 -0.02 8.89
CA HIS A 128 -12.36 1.41 9.19
C HIS A 128 -13.64 2.11 8.68
N ALA A 129 -14.08 3.19 9.31
CA ALA A 129 -15.31 3.89 8.93
C ALA A 129 -15.30 4.44 7.50
N ASN A 130 -14.11 4.79 6.99
CA ASN A 130 -13.90 5.32 5.64
C ASN A 130 -13.63 4.22 4.58
N SER A 131 -13.89 2.95 4.92
CA SER A 131 -13.78 1.75 4.08
C SER A 131 -15.17 1.25 3.64
N PRO A 132 -15.32 0.62 2.46
CA PRO A 132 -14.29 0.30 1.48
C PRO A 132 -13.89 1.48 0.59
N LYS A 133 -12.70 1.37 -0.01
CA LYS A 133 -12.33 2.13 -1.22
C LYS A 133 -12.59 1.26 -2.45
N LEU A 134 -13.14 1.85 -3.50
CA LEU A 134 -13.51 1.16 -4.72
C LEU A 134 -12.81 1.79 -5.91
N VAL A 135 -12.37 0.96 -6.86
CA VAL A 135 -11.86 1.43 -8.15
C VAL A 135 -12.25 0.45 -9.26
N ASP A 136 -12.63 0.99 -10.41
CA ASP A 136 -12.91 0.19 -11.59
C ASP A 136 -11.64 0.08 -12.46
N GLY A 137 -11.30 -1.14 -12.85
CA GLY A 137 -10.36 -1.43 -13.93
C GLY A 137 -11.11 -1.66 -15.23
N LEU A 138 -10.64 -1.08 -16.33
CA LEU A 138 -11.13 -1.34 -17.68
C LEU A 138 -10.12 -2.22 -18.41
N TYR A 139 -10.58 -3.26 -19.09
CA TYR A 139 -9.75 -4.03 -20.00
C TYR A 139 -9.83 -3.39 -21.39
N GLU A 140 -8.77 -2.71 -21.81
CA GLU A 140 -8.79 -1.81 -22.98
C GLU A 140 -8.38 -2.48 -24.30
N THR A 141 -8.13 -3.78 -24.27
CA THR A 141 -7.55 -4.53 -25.37
C THR A 141 -8.29 -5.83 -25.64
N ASN A 142 -8.24 -6.28 -26.89
CA ASN A 142 -8.74 -7.60 -27.31
C ASN A 142 -7.66 -8.70 -27.22
N LEU A 143 -6.44 -8.34 -26.81
CA LEU A 143 -5.37 -9.28 -26.53
C LEU A 143 -5.53 -9.86 -25.13
N GLY A 144 -5.25 -11.14 -24.96
CA GLY A 144 -5.16 -11.76 -23.63
C GLY A 144 -3.87 -11.40 -22.90
N TRP A 145 -3.87 -11.52 -21.57
CA TRP A 145 -2.67 -11.38 -20.72
C TRP A 145 -1.99 -10.01 -20.79
N VAL A 146 -2.74 -8.95 -21.09
CA VAL A 146 -2.20 -7.58 -21.08
C VAL A 146 -2.31 -6.99 -19.68
N GLU A 147 -1.19 -6.51 -19.16
CA GLU A 147 -1.12 -5.76 -17.91
C GLU A 147 -2.02 -4.51 -17.95
N GLN A 148 -2.87 -4.39 -16.94
CA GLN A 148 -3.78 -3.28 -16.71
C GLN A 148 -3.49 -2.65 -15.36
N HIS A 149 -3.67 -1.33 -15.30
CA HIS A 149 -3.56 -0.55 -14.07
C HIS A 149 -4.90 0.13 -13.77
N THR A 150 -5.35 0.04 -12.52
CA THR A 150 -6.53 0.81 -12.08
C THR A 150 -6.20 2.29 -11.83
N GLY A 151 -7.20 3.08 -11.44
CA GLY A 151 -6.92 4.30 -10.67
C GLY A 151 -6.33 3.98 -9.28
N PHE A 152 -6.06 5.01 -8.48
CA PHE A 152 -5.63 4.85 -7.09
C PHE A 152 -6.83 4.83 -6.13
N MET A 153 -6.87 3.82 -5.26
CA MET A 153 -7.69 3.83 -4.05
C MET A 153 -6.88 4.52 -2.94
N GLU A 154 -7.39 5.62 -2.41
CA GLU A 154 -6.65 6.45 -1.47
C GLU A 154 -7.14 6.29 -0.02
N ILE A 155 -6.22 5.96 0.89
CA ILE A 155 -6.43 6.05 2.33
C ILE A 155 -5.93 7.43 2.76
N ALA A 156 -6.81 8.22 3.38
CA ALA A 156 -6.48 9.57 3.82
C ALA A 156 -5.46 9.52 4.96
N GLU A 157 -4.56 10.50 5.00
CA GLU A 157 -3.56 10.66 6.06
C GLU A 157 -4.18 10.58 7.47
N ALA A 158 -5.30 11.26 7.68
CA ALA A 158 -5.99 11.28 8.96
C ALA A 158 -6.46 9.90 9.45
N ASP A 159 -6.58 8.90 8.57
CA ASP A 159 -7.03 7.55 8.95
C ASP A 159 -5.89 6.71 9.55
N PHE A 160 -4.63 6.99 9.20
CA PHE A 160 -3.47 6.18 9.62
C PHE A 160 -2.38 6.98 10.35
N LEU A 161 -2.47 8.30 10.40
CA LEU A 161 -1.49 9.11 11.12
C LEU A 161 -1.46 8.71 12.61
N GLY A 162 -0.27 8.38 13.10
CA GLY A 162 -0.07 7.89 14.47
C GLY A 162 -0.45 6.42 14.69
N LYS A 163 -0.84 5.69 13.64
CA LYS A 163 -1.06 4.24 13.67
C LYS A 163 0.21 3.50 13.27
N GLU A 164 0.36 2.28 13.78
CA GLU A 164 1.56 1.46 13.53
C GLU A 164 1.41 0.60 12.27
N CYS A 165 0.18 0.21 11.93
CA CYS A 165 -0.06 -0.69 10.83
C CYS A 165 -1.41 -0.46 10.13
N ILE A 166 -1.41 -0.70 8.83
CA ILE A 166 -2.59 -0.73 7.98
C ILE A 166 -2.79 -2.18 7.53
N PHE A 167 -3.91 -2.76 7.95
CA PHE A 167 -4.37 -4.07 7.54
C PHE A 167 -5.39 -3.92 6.42
N ALA A 168 -4.93 -4.12 5.18
CA ALA A 168 -5.77 -4.04 4.00
C ALA A 168 -6.19 -5.43 3.51
N ARG A 169 -7.40 -5.51 2.96
CA ARG A 169 -8.00 -6.68 2.31
C ARG A 169 -8.47 -6.26 0.92
N LEU A 170 -7.88 -6.85 -0.11
CA LEU A 170 -8.23 -6.58 -1.50
C LEU A 170 -9.10 -7.71 -2.05
N ARG A 171 -10.13 -7.35 -2.81
CA ARG A 171 -11.06 -8.29 -3.45
C ARG A 171 -11.45 -7.78 -4.84
N ALA A 172 -11.68 -8.70 -5.76
CA ALA A 172 -12.42 -8.42 -6.98
C ALA A 172 -13.93 -8.54 -6.70
N VAL A 173 -14.71 -7.55 -7.09
CA VAL A 173 -16.18 -7.51 -6.93
C VAL A 173 -16.85 -7.17 -8.26
N THR A 174 -18.16 -7.41 -8.35
CA THR A 174 -18.91 -7.11 -9.58
C THR A 174 -18.86 -5.61 -9.89
N PRO A 175 -18.37 -5.22 -11.07
CA PRO A 175 -18.38 -3.83 -11.52
C PRO A 175 -19.76 -3.41 -12.07
N PRO A 176 -19.97 -2.11 -12.34
CA PRO A 176 -21.01 -1.67 -13.24
C PRO A 176 -20.79 -2.27 -14.64
N ASN A 177 -21.87 -2.72 -15.27
CA ASN A 177 -21.86 -3.49 -16.53
C ASN A 177 -21.07 -2.80 -17.67
N PRO A 178 -20.42 -3.57 -18.58
CA PRO A 178 -20.34 -5.03 -18.59
C PRO A 178 -19.14 -5.57 -17.76
N PRO A 179 -19.35 -6.61 -16.92
CA PRO A 179 -18.25 -7.26 -16.19
C PRO A 179 -17.38 -8.10 -17.12
N LEU A 180 -16.15 -8.40 -16.69
CA LEU A 180 -15.32 -9.48 -17.26
C LEU A 180 -16.14 -10.77 -17.36
N THR A 181 -15.86 -11.56 -18.39
CA THR A 181 -16.42 -12.91 -18.52
C THR A 181 -15.52 -13.97 -17.89
N CYS A 182 -14.24 -13.64 -17.67
CA CYS A 182 -13.28 -14.50 -17.00
C CYS A 182 -12.99 -14.09 -15.54
N GLU A 183 -12.13 -14.86 -14.89
CA GLU A 183 -11.53 -14.51 -13.61
C GLU A 183 -10.43 -13.45 -13.80
N PRO A 184 -10.48 -12.32 -13.07
CA PRO A 184 -9.39 -11.35 -13.06
C PRO A 184 -8.17 -11.91 -12.35
N HIS A 185 -7.00 -11.73 -12.95
CA HIS A 185 -5.71 -12.17 -12.44
C HIS A 185 -4.95 -10.98 -11.87
N LEU A 186 -4.61 -11.03 -10.59
CA LEU A 186 -3.77 -10.03 -9.94
C LEU A 186 -2.30 -10.30 -10.20
N ILE A 187 -1.59 -9.29 -10.69
CA ILE A 187 -0.13 -9.27 -10.86
C ILE A 187 0.53 -8.67 -9.61
N GLY A 188 -0.06 -7.62 -9.04
CA GLY A 188 0.46 -6.96 -7.85
C GLY A 188 -0.29 -5.69 -7.48
N VAL A 189 0.26 -4.95 -6.52
CA VAL A 189 -0.25 -3.67 -6.06
C VAL A 189 0.88 -2.65 -6.02
N CYS A 190 0.67 -1.48 -6.59
CA CYS A 190 1.57 -0.34 -6.46
C CYS A 190 1.10 0.58 -5.34
N LEU A 191 1.99 0.87 -4.39
CA LEU A 191 1.79 1.84 -3.30
C LEU A 191 2.42 3.18 -3.68
N ARG A 192 1.60 4.24 -3.69
CA ARG A 192 2.03 5.63 -3.90
C ARG A 192 1.94 6.42 -2.60
N TYR A 193 2.97 7.19 -2.30
CA TYR A 193 2.99 8.11 -1.15
C TYR A 193 3.99 9.24 -1.38
N ASN A 194 3.88 10.33 -0.62
CA ASN A 194 4.91 11.36 -0.63
C ASN A 194 6.00 11.02 0.38
N ALA A 195 7.24 10.96 -0.09
CA ALA A 195 8.40 10.63 0.71
C ALA A 195 9.25 11.87 0.98
N LEU A 196 9.91 11.91 2.14
CA LEU A 196 10.88 12.94 2.50
C LEU A 196 12.29 12.47 2.14
N ARG A 197 12.96 13.19 1.25
CA ARG A 197 14.40 13.02 1.02
C ARG A 197 15.16 14.05 1.82
N ILE A 198 16.00 13.59 2.75
CA ILE A 198 16.99 14.45 3.39
C ILE A 198 18.27 14.40 2.51
N PRO A 199 18.76 15.54 1.99
CA PRO A 199 20.03 15.57 1.28
C PRO A 199 21.15 15.02 2.17
N ALA A 200 22.00 14.17 1.61
CA ALA A 200 23.16 13.59 2.28
C ALA A 200 24.25 14.65 2.55
#